data_AF-A0A2E2EJP5-F1
#
_entry.id   AF-A0A2E2EJP5-F1
#
_cell.length_a   1.000
_cell.length_b   1.000
_cell.length_c   1.000
_cell.angle_alpha   90.00
_cell.angle_beta   90.00
_cell.angle_gamma   90.00
#
_symmetry.space_group_name_H-M   'P 1'
#
loop_
_entity.id
_entity.type
_entity.pdbx_description
1 polymer ?
#
loop_
_entity_poly.entity_id
_entity_poly.type
_entity_poly.pdbx_seq_one_letter_code
_entity_poly.pdbx_strand_id
1 'polypeptide(L)' 'MKNIFKHHPNKIGETYFEHFFKACSFGIKLILISLQVFVHAIFPWCFEHSASDRITKLHDILQSRKTPSNLDEN' A
#
# COMPACT_ATOMS: atom_id res chain seq x y z
N MET A 1 12.08 18.27 20.42
CA MET A 1 12.05 18.01 18.95
C MET A 1 11.15 16.81 18.69
N LYS A 2 10.25 16.89 17.70
CA LYS A 2 9.33 15.79 17.36
C LYS A 2 10.06 14.77 16.48
N ASN A 3 10.19 13.51 16.91
CA ASN A 3 10.84 12.48 16.10
C ASN A 3 9.93 12.11 14.92
N ILE A 4 10.28 12.60 13.73
CA ILE A 4 9.49 12.42 12.49
C ILE A 4 9.37 10.95 12.07
N PHE A 5 10.38 10.12 12.37
CA PHE A 5 10.39 8.70 12.04
C PHE A 5 9.46 7.88 12.92
N LYS A 6 9.24 8.32 14.17
CA LYS A 6 8.35 7.61 15.11
C LYS A 6 6.94 8.21 15.15
N HIS A 7 6.78 9.50 14.83
CA HIS A 7 5.49 10.16 14.96
C HIS A 7 4.41 9.54 14.05
N HIS A 8 4.73 9.27 12.79
CA HIS A 8 3.77 8.71 11.84
C HIS A 8 3.42 7.24 12.17
N PRO A 9 4.40 6.32 12.36
CA PRO A 9 4.12 4.95 12.79
C PRO A 9 3.30 4.88 14.08
N ASN A 10 3.70 5.64 15.11
CA ASN A 10 3.00 5.64 16.40
C ASN A 10 1.56 6.15 16.27
N LYS A 11 1.27 7.09 15.35
CA LYS A 11 -0.09 7.61 15.13
C LYS A 11 -1.07 6.51 14.66
N ILE A 12 -0.56 5.49 13.99
CA ILE A 12 -1.34 4.35 13.48
C ILE A 12 -1.08 3.06 14.27
N GLY A 13 -0.47 3.17 15.46
CA GLY A 13 -0.22 2.03 16.34
C GLY A 13 0.91 1.09 15.90
N GLU A 14 1.84 1.54 15.05
CA GLU A 14 2.96 0.72 14.56
C GLU A 14 4.31 1.20 15.11
N THR A 15 5.22 0.27 15.37
CA THR A 15 6.63 0.60 15.57
C THR A 15 7.27 1.02 14.24
N TYR A 16 8.40 1.74 14.31
CA TYR A 16 9.13 2.16 13.11
C TYR A 16 9.46 0.99 12.17
N PHE A 17 9.95 -0.12 12.71
CA PHE A 17 10.34 -1.28 11.90
C PHE A 17 9.13 -2.01 11.31
N GLU A 18 8.04 -2.17 12.07
CA GLU A 18 6.80 -2.74 11.53
C GLU A 18 6.26 -1.90 10.37
N HIS A 19 6.23 -0.58 10.56
CA HIS A 19 5.81 0.35 9.52
C HIS A 19 6.73 0.28 8.30
N PHE A 20 8.04 0.25 8.52
CA PHE A 20 9.05 0.14 7.47
C PHE A 20 8.88 -1.13 6.64
N PHE A 21 8.81 -2.30 7.28
CA PHE A 21 8.65 -3.57 6.56
C PHE A 21 7.32 -3.65 5.82
N LYS A 22 6.23 -3.16 6.42
CA LYS A 22 4.93 -3.05 5.74
C LYS A 22 5.05 -2.14 4.51
N ALA A 23 5.58 -0.92 4.65
CA ALA A 23 5.78 0.01 3.55
C ALA A 23 6.65 -0.58 2.42
N CYS A 24 7.76 -1.25 2.76
CA CYS A 24 8.60 -1.95 1.80
C CYS A 24 7.83 -3.05 1.04
N SER A 25 7.03 -3.85 1.73
CA SER A 25 6.19 -4.88 1.09
C SER A 25 5.17 -4.28 0.11
N PHE A 26 4.54 -3.15 0.46
CA PHE A 26 3.68 -2.40 -0.47
C PHE A 26 4.46 -1.88 -1.68
N GLY A 27 5.65 -1.32 -1.47
CA GLY A 27 6.53 -0.86 -2.55
C GLY A 27 6.87 -1.95 -3.54
N ILE A 28 7.27 -3.14 -3.05
CA ILE A 28 7.56 -4.31 -3.91
C ILE A 28 6.33 -4.70 -4.73
N LYS A 29 5.13 -4.73 -4.13
CA LYS A 29 3.89 -5.05 -4.86
C LYS A 29 3.60 -4.03 -5.96
N LEU A 30 3.81 -2.73 -5.71
CA LEU A 30 3.65 -1.68 -6.72
C LEU A 30 4.64 -1.83 -7.88
N ILE A 31 5.90 -2.16 -7.58
CA ILE A 31 6.92 -2.43 -8.62
C ILE A 31 6.46 -3.60 -9.51
N LEU A 32 5.94 -4.67 -8.91
CA LEU A 32 5.42 -5.82 -9.67
C LEU A 32 4.21 -5.43 -10.55
N ILE A 33 3.28 -4.61 -10.04
CA ILE A 33 2.16 -4.11 -10.85
C ILE A 33 2.67 -3.25 -12.01
N SER A 34 3.63 -2.35 -11.74
CA SER A 34 4.26 -1.52 -12.77
C SER A 34 4.88 -2.38 -13.89
N LEU A 35 5.61 -3.45 -13.51
CA LEU A 35 6.15 -4.41 -14.47
C LEU A 35 5.06 -5.10 -15.30
N GLN A 36 3.95 -5.51 -14.68
CA GLN A 36 2.81 -6.10 -15.39
C GLN A 36 2.22 -5.13 -16.41
N VAL A 37 2.10 -3.84 -16.07
CA VAL A 37 1.60 -2.80 -16.99
C VAL A 37 2.56 -2.62 -18.16
N PHE A 38 3.87 -2.61 -17.93
CA PHE A 38 4.85 -2.55 -19.02
C PHE A 38 4.80 -3.79 -19.92
N VAL A 39 4.65 -4.99 -19.35
CA VAL A 39 4.49 -6.22 -20.15
C VAL A 39 3.20 -6.14 -20.97
N HIS A 40 2.09 -5.67 -20.40
CA HIS A 40 0.83 -5.45 -21.11
C HIS A 40 0.98 -4.43 -22.26
N ALA A 41 1.74 -3.35 -22.04
CA ALA A 41 2.00 -2.35 -23.09
C ALA A 41 2.74 -2.94 -24.32
N ILE A 42 3.56 -3.99 -24.11
CA ILE A 42 4.24 -4.71 -25.19
C ILE A 42 3.34 -5.83 -25.76
N PHE A 43 2.61 -6.52 -24.87
CA PHE A 43 1.76 -7.66 -25.17
C PHE A 43 0.33 -7.40 -24.68
N PRO A 44 -0.53 -6.75 -25.49
CA PRO A 44 -1.85 -6.26 -25.04
C PRO A 44 -2.83 -7.35 -24.61
N TRP A 45 -2.58 -8.62 -24.94
CA TRP A 45 -3.38 -9.76 -24.46
C TRP A 45 -2.94 -10.28 -23.08
N CYS A 46 -1.81 -9.80 -22.54
CA CYS A 46 -1.28 -10.24 -21.25
C CYS A 46 -1.75 -9.29 -20.15
N PHE A 47 -2.25 -9.79 -19.01
CA PHE A 47 -2.63 -8.99 -17.83
C PHE A 47 -3.76 -7.96 -18.03
N GLU A 48 -4.66 -8.13 -19.01
CA GLU A 48 -5.74 -7.20 -19.38
C GLU A 48 -6.53 -6.61 -18.18
N HIS A 49 -6.92 -7.44 -17.22
CA HIS A 49 -7.60 -7.00 -15.99
C HIS A 49 -6.72 -7.09 -14.73
N SER A 50 -5.61 -7.82 -14.80
CA SER A 50 -4.82 -8.16 -13.63
C SER A 50 -4.12 -6.96 -12.99
N ALA A 51 -3.72 -5.95 -13.75
CA ALA A 51 -3.04 -4.78 -13.20
C ALA A 51 -4.03 -3.89 -12.42
N SER A 52 -5.20 -3.63 -12.99
CA SER A 52 -6.26 -2.81 -12.39
C SER A 52 -6.83 -3.45 -11.12
N ASP A 53 -7.10 -4.76 -11.12
CA ASP A 53 -7.60 -5.44 -9.91
C ASP A 53 -6.58 -5.37 -8.76
N ARG A 54 -5.29 -5.52 -9.08
CA ARG A 54 -4.21 -5.47 -8.09
C ARG A 54 -3.99 -4.05 -7.56
N ILE A 55 -4.10 -3.02 -8.41
CA ILE A 55 -3.96 -1.63 -7.95
C ILE A 55 -5.14 -1.24 -7.05
N THR A 56 -6.37 -1.62 -7.41
CA THR A 56 -7.58 -1.39 -6.59
C THR A 56 -7.45 -2.07 -5.23
N LYS A 57 -7.04 -3.35 -5.20
CA LYS A 57 -6.80 -4.06 -3.94
C LYS A 57 -5.73 -3.39 -3.07
N LEU A 58 -4.64 -2.90 -3.65
CA LEU A 58 -3.64 -2.16 -2.88
C LEU A 58 -4.17 -0.83 -2.36
N HIS A 59 -4.95 -0.13 -3.19
CA HIS A 59 -5.59 1.14 -2.83
C HIS A 59 -6.50 0.95 -1.62
N ASP A 60 -7.37 -0.06 -1.62
CA ASP A 60 -8.30 -0.33 -0.53
C ASP A 60 -7.57 -0.58 0.80
N ILE A 61 -6.49 -1.36 0.76
CA ILE A 61 -5.69 -1.63 1.98
C ILE A 61 -4.99 -0.34 2.47
N LEU A 62 -4.55 0.54 1.57
CA LEU A 62 -3.96 1.81 1.98
C LEU A 62 -5.01 2.76 2.58
N GLN A 63 -6.22 2.80 2.02
CA GLN A 63 -7.33 3.59 2.58
C GLN A 63 -7.76 3.06 3.95
N SER A 64 -7.88 1.75 4.12
CA SER A 64 -8.25 1.15 5.40
C SER A 64 -7.24 1.47 6.51
N ARG A 65 -5.97 1.67 6.15
CA ARG A 65 -4.91 2.08 7.08
C ARG A 65 -4.87 3.59 7.37
N LYS A 66 -5.48 4.41 6.52
CA LYS A 66 -5.57 5.86 6.71
C LYS A 66 -6.64 6.24 7.74
N THR A 67 -7.70 5.44 7.83
CA THR A 67 -8.79 5.63 8.79
C THR A 67 -8.43 4.89 10.08
N PRO A 68 -8.02 5.59 11.17
CA PRO A 68 -8.06 4.96 12.47
C PRO A 68 -9.52 4.58 12.74
N SER A 69 -9.77 3.35 13.17
CA SER A 69 -11.08 2.92 13.69
C SER A 69 -11.45 3.79 14.90
N ASN A 70 -12.06 4.95 14.66
CA ASN A 70 -12.90 5.67 15.61
C ASN A 70 -14.35 5.39 15.22
N LEU A 71 -14.77 4.13 15.36
CA LEU A 71 -16.16 3.72 15.20
C LEU A 71 -16.71 2.99 16.43
N ASP A 72 -16.04 3.09 17.58
CA ASP A 72 -16.49 2.48 18.85
C ASP A 72 -16.73 3.53 19.97
N GLU A 73 -17.22 4.73 19.63
CA GLU A 73 -17.83 5.64 20.62
C GLU A 73 -19.11 6.26 20.05
N ASN A 74 -20.23 5.54 20.20
CA ASN A 74 -21.53 6.10 20.57
C ASN A 74 -22.41 5.02 21.20
#